data_AF-A0A0Q6UQL5-F1
#
_entry.id   AF-A0A0Q6UQL5-F1
#
_cell.length_a   1.000
_cell.length_b   1.000
_cell.length_c   1.000
_cell.angle_alpha   90.00
_cell.angle_beta   90.00
_cell.angle_gamma   90.00
#
_symmetry.space_group_name_H-M   'P 1'
#
loop_
_entity.id
_entity.type
_entity.pdbx_description
1 polymer ?
#
loop_
_entity_poly.entity_id
_entity_poly.type
_entity_poly.pdbx_seq_one_letter_code
_entity_poly.pdbx_strand_id
1 'polypeptide(L)'
;MDNVLIYCAYMAMAAFIAWTLFRGVKTGVLAGENYRYHRDAQPLGFALSFALRILVIGFCLAGMGHALGLNGDPMATLRKALGPFA
;
A
#
# COMPACT_ATOMS: atom_id res chain seq x y z
N MET A 1 -10.62 -16.25 15.75
CA MET A 1 -11.06 -14.83 15.83
C MET A 1 -10.04 -13.89 15.20
N ASP A 2 -8.76 -14.26 15.17
CA ASP A 2 -7.65 -13.41 14.71
C ASP A 2 -7.68 -13.08 13.21
N ASN A 3 -8.11 -14.02 12.35
CA ASN A 3 -8.14 -13.80 10.90
C ASN A 3 -9.12 -12.70 10.46
N VAL A 4 -10.24 -12.53 11.16
CA VAL A 4 -11.23 -11.48 10.86
C VAL A 4 -10.67 -10.10 11.22
N LEU A 5 -9.95 -10.01 12.34
CA LEU A 5 -9.33 -8.76 12.76
C LEU A 5 -8.21 -8.34 11.79
N ILE A 6 -7.39 -9.30 11.36
CA ILE A 6 -6.34 -9.11 10.35
C ILE A 6 -6.95 -8.68 9.01
N TYR A 7 -8.02 -9.33 8.57
CA TYR A 7 -8.74 -8.96 7.36
C TYR A 7 -9.28 -7.51 7.42
N CYS A 8 -9.95 -7.15 8.53
CA CYS A 8 -10.46 -5.79 8.73
C CYS A 8 -9.34 -4.75 8.78
N ALA A 9 -8.20 -5.07 9.38
CA ALA A 9 -7.03 -4.19 9.42
C ALA A 9 -6.48 -3.92 8.01
N TYR A 10 -6.31 -4.96 7.20
CA TYR A 10 -5.89 -4.79 5.80
C TYR A 10 -6.92 -4.00 4.99
N MET A 11 -8.22 -4.22 5.22
CA MET A 11 -9.29 -3.48 4.54
C MET A 11 -9.24 -1.99 4.89
N ALA A 12 -9.12 -1.65 6.17
CA ALA A 12 -9.01 -0.27 6.62
C ALA A 12 -7.76 0.42 6.04
N MET A 13 -6.63 -0.29 6.02
CA MET A 13 -5.37 0.24 5.47
C MET A 13 -5.46 0.45 3.96
N ALA A 14 -6.02 -0.49 3.21
CA ALA A 14 -6.23 -0.35 1.77
C ALA A 14 -7.15 0.84 1.44
N ALA A 15 -8.26 0.99 2.18
CA ALA A 15 -9.20 2.09 2.01
C ALA A 15 -8.55 3.45 2.31
N PHE A 16 -7.78 3.54 3.40
CA PHE A 16 -7.05 4.76 3.75
C PHE A 16 -6.03 5.14 2.67
N ILE A 17 -5.24 4.18 2.18
CA ILE A 17 -4.24 4.45 1.15
C ILE A 17 -4.92 4.85 -0.17
N ALA A 18 -5.99 4.18 -0.57
CA ALA A 18 -6.79 4.53 -1.74
C ALA A 18 -7.35 5.95 -1.65
N TRP A 19 -7.83 6.37 -0.47
CA TRP A 19 -8.27 7.73 -0.21
C TRP A 19 -7.14 8.75 -0.39
N THR A 20 -5.94 8.47 0.14
CA THR A 20 -4.79 9.38 -0.02
C THR A 20 -4.33 9.48 -1.47
N LEU A 21 -4.42 8.40 -2.25
CA LEU A 21 -4.16 8.41 -3.69
C LEU A 21 -5.19 9.26 -4.43
N PHE A 22 -6.48 9.08 -4.13
CA PHE A 22 -7.55 9.85 -4.75
C PHE A 22 -7.41 11.36 -4.47
N ARG A 23 -7.08 11.73 -3.22
CA ARG A 23 -6.73 13.12 -2.90
C ARG A 23 -5.50 13.60 -3.66
N GLY A 24 -4.45 12.78 -3.75
CA GLY A 24 -3.23 13.12 -4.50
C GLY A 24 -3.47 13.33 -5.98
N VAL A 25 -4.35 12.54 -6.60
CA VAL A 25 -4.77 12.73 -8.01
C VAL A 25 -5.54 14.02 -8.20
N LYS A 26 -6.50 14.32 -7.31
CA LYS A 26 -7.33 15.52 -7.40
C LYS A 26 -6.56 16.81 -7.14
N THR A 27 -5.64 16.79 -6.18
CA THR A 27 -4.88 17.98 -5.76
C THR A 27 -3.57 18.16 -6.52
N GLY A 28 -3.10 17.12 -7.22
CA GLY A 28 -1.78 17.10 -7.84
C GLY A 28 -0.63 17.05 -6.82
N VAL A 29 -0.93 16.81 -5.54
CA VAL A 29 0.06 16.81 -4.45
C VAL A 29 -0.07 15.54 -3.61
N LEU A 30 1.02 14.78 -3.52
CA LEU A 30 1.14 13.66 -2.58
C LEU A 30 1.94 14.12 -1.38
N ALA A 31 1.27 14.29 -0.24
CA ALA A 31 1.90 14.62 1.03
C ALA A 31 1.84 13.43 2.00
N GLY A 32 2.84 13.34 2.86
CA GLY A 32 2.90 12.57 4.10
C GLY A 32 3.51 13.45 5.20
N GLU A 33 3.75 12.90 6.39
CA GLU A 33 4.34 13.69 7.50
C GLU A 33 5.71 14.27 7.14
N ASN A 34 6.55 13.50 6.45
CA ASN A 34 7.95 13.87 6.17
C ASN A 34 8.22 14.24 4.71
N TYR A 35 7.20 14.28 3.84
CA TYR A 35 7.39 14.53 2.42
C TYR A 35 6.19 15.21 1.78
N ARG A 36 6.44 16.03 0.75
CA ARG A 36 5.41 16.67 -0.05
C ARG A 36 5.87 16.74 -1.50
N TYR A 37 5.37 15.83 -2.33
CA TYR A 37 5.67 15.78 -3.75
C TYR A 37 4.56 16.47 -4.54
N HIS A 38 4.94 17.47 -5.32
CA HIS A 38 4.07 18.11 -6.31
C HIS A 38 4.24 17.40 -7.66
N ARG A 39 3.14 17.11 -8.35
CA ARG A 39 3.16 16.43 -9.66
C ARG A 39 4.03 17.17 -10.67
N ASP A 40 3.98 18.50 -10.68
CA ASP A 40 4.66 19.29 -11.72
C ASP A 40 6.11 19.66 -11.33
N ALA A 41 6.36 19.93 -10.05
CA ALA A 41 7.71 20.29 -9.58
C ALA A 41 8.61 19.06 -9.35
N GLN A 42 8.01 17.92 -8.98
CA GLN A 42 8.73 16.69 -8.63
C GLN A 42 8.00 15.46 -9.22
N PRO A 43 7.89 15.36 -10.56
CA PRO A 43 7.08 14.33 -11.22
C PRO A 43 7.55 12.92 -10.88
N LEU A 44 8.85 12.71 -10.77
CA LEU A 44 9.45 11.40 -10.49
C LEU A 44 9.18 10.96 -9.04
N GLY A 45 9.31 11.87 -8.07
CA GLY A 45 8.98 11.61 -6.67
C GLY A 45 7.47 11.38 -6.44
N PHE A 46 6.64 12.14 -7.17
CA PHE A 46 5.19 11.93 -7.19
C PHE A 46 4.83 10.54 -7.75
N ALA A 47 5.39 10.17 -8.92
CA ALA A 47 5.13 8.88 -9.55
C ALA A 47 5.62 7.69 -8.69
N LEU A 48 6.80 7.80 -8.09
CA LEU A 48 7.34 6.75 -7.20
C LEU A 48 6.46 6.57 -5.96
N SER A 49 6.06 7.67 -5.32
CA SER A 49 5.18 7.63 -4.14
C SER A 49 3.79 7.08 -4.49
N PHE A 50 3.29 7.40 -5.67
CA PHE A 50 2.03 6.88 -6.19
C PHE A 50 2.11 5.36 -6.44
N ALA A 51 3.16 4.91 -7.12
CA ALA A 51 3.41 3.50 -7.38
C ALA A 51 3.60 2.68 -6.10
N LEU A 52 4.34 3.21 -5.12
CA LEU A 52 4.54 2.55 -3.82
C LEU A 52 3.20 2.34 -3.09
N ARG A 53 2.33 3.36 -3.06
CA ARG A 53 1.01 3.25 -2.43
C ARG A 53 0.13 2.21 -3.13
N ILE A 54 0.18 2.10 -4.47
CA ILE A 54 -0.50 1.03 -5.21
C ILE A 54 0.04 -0.35 -4.82
N LEU A 55 1.36 -0.49 -4.71
CA LEU A 55 2.01 -1.72 -4.26
C LEU A 55 1.51 -2.16 -2.88
N VAL A 56 1.38 -1.22 -1.93
CA VAL A 56 0.85 -1.51 -0.60
C VAL A 56 -0.62 -1.93 -0.64
N ILE A 57 -1.45 -1.34 -1.50
CA ILE A 57 -2.84 -1.80 -1.70
C ILE A 57 -2.86 -3.24 -2.22
N GLY A 58 -2.03 -3.56 -3.22
CA GLY A 58 -1.89 -4.93 -3.73
C GLY A 58 -1.49 -5.92 -2.63
N PHE A 59 -0.56 -5.52 -1.76
CA PHE A 59 -0.17 -6.33 -0.60
C PHE A 59 -1.32 -6.52 0.38
N CYS A 60 -2.11 -5.48 0.68
CA CYS A 60 -3.28 -5.59 1.54
C CYS A 60 -4.32 -6.56 0.97
N LEU A 61 -4.56 -6.53 -0.35
CA LEU A 61 -5.46 -7.47 -1.02
C LEU A 61 -4.96 -8.92 -0.93
N ALA A 62 -3.64 -9.14 -1.07
CA ALA A 62 -3.05 -10.45 -0.86
C ALA A 62 -3.19 -10.92 0.60
N GLY A 63 -3.00 -10.01 1.56
CA GLY A 63 -3.25 -10.21 3.00
C GLY A 63 -4.69 -10.62 3.30
N MET A 64 -5.65 -9.94 2.70
CA MET A 64 -7.07 -10.29 2.78
C MET A 64 -7.35 -11.68 2.19
N GLY A 65 -6.79 -11.98 1.01
CA GLY A 65 -6.94 -13.29 0.38
C GLY A 65 -6.37 -14.42 1.25
N HIS A 66 -5.24 -14.21 1.90
CA HIS A 66 -4.66 -15.16 2.84
C HIS A 66 -5.52 -15.34 4.11
N ALA A 67 -6.03 -14.25 4.69
CA ALA A 67 -6.92 -14.31 5.85
C ALA A 67 -8.23 -15.08 5.56
N LEU A 68 -8.69 -15.07 4.30
CA LEU A 68 -9.82 -15.85 3.80
C LEU A 68 -9.46 -17.29 3.39
N GLY A 69 -8.18 -17.68 3.50
CA GLY A 69 -7.68 -19.00 3.10
C GLY A 69 -7.59 -19.22 1.58
N LEU A 70 -7.72 -18.15 0.78
CA LEU A 70 -7.70 -18.19 -0.68
C LEU A 70 -6.28 -18.13 -1.27
N ASN A 71 -5.30 -17.65 -0.50
CA ASN A 71 -3.91 -17.46 -0.94
C ASN A 71 -2.90 -17.94 0.12
N GLY A 72 -1.69 -18.26 -0.33
CA GLY A 72 -0.53 -18.51 0.54
C GLY A 72 -0.08 -17.25 1.29
N ASP A 73 0.78 -17.42 2.30
CA ASP A 73 1.23 -16.33 3.19
C ASP A 73 1.96 -15.21 2.41
N PRO A 74 1.35 -14.02 2.29
CA PRO A 74 1.92 -12.92 1.50
C PRO A 74 3.12 -12.30 2.21
N MET A 75 3.20 -12.40 3.54
CA MET A 75 4.33 -11.91 4.31
C MET A 75 5.55 -12.80 4.13
N ALA A 76 5.35 -14.12 4.03
CA ALA A 76 6.41 -15.05 3.66
C ALA A 76 6.96 -14.77 2.26
N THR A 77 6.09 -14.45 1.30
CA THR A 77 6.49 -14.06 -0.07
C THR A 77 7.26 -12.75 -0.08
N LEU A 78 6.79 -11.74 0.65
CA LEU A 78 7.47 -10.46 0.78
C LEU A 78 8.85 -10.63 1.42
N ARG A 79 8.96 -11.47 2.47
CA ARG A 79 10.22 -11.78 3.14
C ARG A 79 11.19 -12.51 2.22
N LYS A 80 10.71 -13.37 1.33
CA LYS A 80 11.56 -14.02 0.32
C LYS A 80 12.05 -13.02 -0.75
N ALA A 81 11.22 -12.06 -1.13
CA ALA A 81 11.56 -11.04 -2.11
C ALA A 81 12.51 -9.97 -1.55
N LEU A 82 12.37 -9.61 -0.27
CA LEU A 82 13.19 -8.61 0.43
C LEU A 82 14.40 -9.23 1.16
N GLY A 83 14.39 -10.53 1.41
CA GLY A 83 15.47 -11.27 2.07
C GLY A 83 16.87 -11.12 1.47
N PRO A 84 17.08 -10.90 0.15
CA PRO A 84 18.42 -10.57 -0.37
C PRO A 84 18.87 -9.13 -0.10
N PHE A 85 18.03 -8.28 0.50
CA PHE A 85 18.32 -6.88 0.84
C PHE A 85 18.37 -6.60 2.36
N ALA A 86 18.27 -7.65 3.19
CA ALA A 86 18.36 -7.57 4.65
C ALA A 86 19.72 -8.08 5.15
#